data_AF-A0A3D3BQH8-F1
#
_entry.id   AF-A0A3D3BQH8-F1
#
_cell.length_a   1.000
_cell.length_b   1.000
_cell.length_c   1.000
_cell.angle_alpha   90.00
_cell.angle_beta   90.00
_cell.angle_gamma   90.00
#
_symmetry.space_group_name_H-M   'P 1'
#
loop_
_entity.id
_entity.type
_entity.pdbx_description
1 polymer ?
#
loop_
_entity_poly.entity_id
_entity_poly.type
_entity_poly.pdbx_seq_one_letter_code
_entity_poly.pdbx_strand_id
1 'polypeptide(L)'
;MVMWFNEYAPSVKASVGGKGASLGEMTGAGLPVPPGFALTTAAFLASKEKAGLDAELAVHLDGLDTNDTNMVSERCSEIRRAIEGMAMPSAVEDDLRSAYATLCSESNTDDVPVAVRSSATSEDSPDASFAGEHDTYLWVRGANDVVDAVRRCWASLFTDRATCYR
;
A
#
# COMPACT_ATOMS: atom_id res chain seq x y z
N MET A 1 -5.89 -7.33 -10.30
CA MET A 1 -4.70 -6.71 -9.67
C MET A 1 -4.56 -7.04 -8.18
N VAL A 2 -5.30 -8.04 -7.70
CA VAL A 2 -5.29 -8.57 -6.32
C VAL A 2 -4.60 -9.92 -6.34
N MET A 3 -3.88 -10.25 -5.26
CA MET A 3 -3.24 -11.55 -5.04
C MET A 3 -3.71 -12.10 -3.69
N TRP A 4 -4.44 -13.20 -3.69
CA TRP A 4 -4.90 -13.84 -2.46
C TRP A 4 -3.77 -14.63 -1.78
N PHE A 5 -3.70 -14.61 -0.45
CA PHE A 5 -2.59 -15.28 0.26
C PHE A 5 -2.53 -16.80 -0.01
N ASN A 6 -3.67 -17.44 -0.27
CA ASN A 6 -3.74 -18.87 -0.64
C ASN A 6 -3.35 -19.15 -2.10
N GLU A 7 -3.19 -18.14 -2.94
CA GLU A 7 -2.75 -18.23 -4.35
C GLU A 7 -1.29 -17.80 -4.53
N TYR A 8 -0.59 -17.49 -3.44
CA TYR A 8 0.78 -16.97 -3.50
C TYR A 8 1.76 -17.97 -4.12
N ALA A 9 2.67 -17.43 -4.94
CA ALA A 9 3.84 -18.13 -5.45
C ALA A 9 5.10 -17.26 -5.30
N PRO A 10 6.31 -17.84 -5.10
CA PRO A 10 7.54 -17.07 -4.95
C PRO A 10 7.84 -16.09 -6.10
N SER A 11 7.36 -16.40 -7.31
CA SER A 11 7.52 -15.55 -8.49
C SER A 11 6.81 -14.19 -8.38
N VAL A 12 5.81 -14.05 -7.50
CA VAL A 12 5.04 -12.81 -7.33
C VAL A 12 5.52 -11.94 -6.17
N LYS A 13 6.60 -12.32 -5.46
CA LYS A 13 7.15 -11.54 -4.32
C LYS A 13 7.35 -10.07 -4.66
N ALA A 14 7.95 -9.78 -5.82
CA ALA A 14 8.19 -8.40 -6.27
C ALA A 14 6.90 -7.59 -6.50
N SER A 15 5.76 -8.26 -6.71
CA SER A 15 4.46 -7.64 -6.93
C SER A 15 3.71 -7.33 -5.64
N VAL A 16 4.10 -7.91 -4.50
CA VAL A 16 3.34 -7.82 -3.23
C VAL A 16 4.17 -7.38 -2.02
N GLY A 17 5.48 -7.23 -2.18
CA GLY A 17 6.40 -6.82 -1.13
C GLY A 17 6.69 -7.90 -0.09
N GLY A 18 7.60 -7.60 0.85
CA GLY A 18 8.10 -8.57 1.84
C GLY A 18 6.99 -9.15 2.72
N LYS A 19 6.16 -8.31 3.34
CA LYS A 19 5.07 -8.75 4.23
C LYS A 19 4.01 -9.56 3.49
N GLY A 20 3.58 -9.10 2.31
CA GLY A 20 2.61 -9.80 1.48
C GLY A 20 3.11 -11.19 1.07
N ALA A 21 4.40 -11.29 0.71
CA ALA A 21 5.06 -12.55 0.43
C ALA A 21 5.10 -13.47 1.65
N SER A 22 5.54 -12.97 2.81
CA SER A 22 5.57 -13.78 4.05
C SER A 22 4.19 -14.29 4.46
N LEU A 23 3.13 -13.48 4.33
CA LEU A 23 1.76 -13.92 4.62
C LEU A 23 1.30 -15.03 3.65
N GLY A 24 1.64 -14.91 2.37
CA GLY A 24 1.39 -15.95 1.38
C GLY A 24 2.16 -17.25 1.66
N GLU A 25 3.44 -17.17 2.01
CA GLU A 25 4.28 -18.31 2.37
C GLU A 25 3.75 -19.04 3.61
N MET A 26 3.40 -18.31 4.66
CA MET A 26 2.83 -18.88 5.88
C MET A 26 1.47 -19.54 5.61
N THR A 27 0.63 -18.92 4.77
CA THR A 27 -0.67 -19.49 4.36
C THR A 27 -0.47 -20.80 3.60
N GLY A 28 0.45 -20.82 2.61
CA GLY A 28 0.80 -22.02 1.85
C GLY A 28 1.42 -23.13 2.70
N ALA A 29 2.11 -22.78 3.78
CA ALA A 29 2.64 -23.73 4.76
C ALA A 29 1.59 -24.28 5.75
N GLY A 30 0.33 -23.82 5.66
CA GLY A 30 -0.76 -24.26 6.55
C GLY A 30 -0.71 -23.65 7.95
N LEU A 31 0.06 -22.57 8.15
CA LEU A 31 0.05 -21.82 9.41
C LEU A 31 -1.25 -21.02 9.56
N PRO A 32 -1.68 -20.72 10.80
CA PRO A 32 -2.94 -20.00 11.04
C PRO A 32 -2.80 -18.51 10.69
N VAL A 33 -2.91 -18.19 9.40
CA VAL A 33 -2.94 -16.82 8.87
C VAL A 33 -4.40 -16.45 8.60
N PRO A 34 -4.90 -15.28 9.08
CA PRO A 34 -6.22 -14.80 8.71
C PRO A 34 -6.37 -14.68 7.19
N PRO A 35 -7.56 -14.97 6.62
CA PRO A 35 -7.79 -14.80 5.19
C PRO A 35 -7.56 -13.33 4.79
N GLY A 36 -7.01 -13.14 3.60
CA GLY A 36 -6.61 -11.82 3.13
C GLY A 36 -6.00 -11.85 1.75
N PHE A 37 -5.72 -10.66 1.24
CA PHE A 37 -5.13 -10.46 -0.06
C PHE A 37 -4.15 -9.28 -0.03
N ALA A 38 -3.26 -9.24 -1.01
CA ALA A 38 -2.40 -8.11 -1.32
C ALA A 38 -2.91 -7.39 -2.57
N LEU A 39 -2.99 -6.07 -2.50
CA LEU A 39 -3.11 -5.25 -3.70
C LEU A 39 -1.72 -5.12 -4.33
N THR A 40 -1.58 -5.53 -5.59
CA THR A 40 -0.27 -5.62 -6.23
C THR A 40 0.33 -4.26 -6.57
N THR A 41 1.65 -4.19 -6.76
CA THR A 41 2.35 -2.97 -7.22
C THR A 41 1.81 -2.45 -8.56
N ALA A 42 1.26 -3.31 -9.41
CA ALA A 42 0.60 -2.92 -10.65
C ALA A 42 -0.60 -1.97 -10.42
N ALA A 43 -1.37 -2.17 -9.34
CA ALA A 43 -2.47 -1.28 -8.98
C ALA A 43 -1.98 0.11 -8.55
N PHE A 44 -0.88 0.17 -7.80
CA PHE A 44 -0.24 1.44 -7.44
C PHE A 44 0.28 2.17 -8.69
N LEU A 45 0.99 1.47 -9.58
CA LEU A 45 1.52 2.04 -10.82
C LEU A 45 0.42 2.57 -11.74
N ALA A 46 -0.66 1.81 -11.92
CA ALA A 46 -1.80 2.25 -12.73
C ALA A 46 -2.50 3.48 -12.12
N SER A 47 -2.57 3.56 -10.78
CA SER A 47 -3.15 4.72 -10.09
C SER A 47 -2.26 5.95 -10.17
N LYS A 48 -0.96 5.75 -10.00
CA LYS A 48 0.09 6.76 -10.16
C LYS A 48 0.06 7.37 -11.56
N GLU A 49 -0.03 6.52 -12.60
CA GLU A 49 -0.10 6.95 -14.01
C GLU A 49 -1.38 7.76 -14.28
N LYS A 50 -2.54 7.23 -13.89
CA LYS A 50 -3.84 7.91 -14.09
C LYS A 50 -3.88 9.28 -13.41
N ALA A 51 -3.27 9.40 -12.24
CA ALA A 51 -3.24 10.64 -11.48
C ALA A 51 -2.21 11.65 -12.00
N GLY A 52 -1.32 11.27 -12.92
CA GLY A 52 -0.20 12.12 -13.33
C GLY A 52 0.78 12.43 -12.19
N LEU A 53 0.84 11.55 -11.18
CA LEU A 53 1.55 11.81 -9.93
C LEU A 53 3.06 12.02 -10.13
N ASP A 54 3.66 11.47 -11.20
CA ASP A 54 5.06 11.74 -11.52
C ASP A 54 5.36 13.23 -11.75
N ALA A 55 4.44 13.96 -12.37
CA ALA A 55 4.61 15.40 -12.60
C ALA A 55 4.52 16.18 -11.28
N GLU A 56 3.56 15.83 -10.42
CA GLU A 56 3.40 16.42 -9.09
C GLU A 56 4.63 16.16 -8.21
N LEU A 57 5.11 14.91 -8.18
CA LEU A 57 6.32 14.54 -7.45
C LEU A 57 7.53 15.34 -7.95
N ALA A 58 7.71 15.50 -9.26
CA ALA A 58 8.80 16.27 -9.81
C ALA A 58 8.77 17.75 -9.36
N VAL A 59 7.58 18.35 -9.28
CA VAL A 59 7.42 19.74 -8.79
C VAL A 59 7.81 19.88 -7.33
N HIS A 60 7.40 18.95 -6.47
CA HIS A 60 7.69 19.03 -5.03
C HIS A 60 9.12 18.62 -4.66
N LEU A 61 9.76 17.78 -5.49
CA LEU A 61 11.14 17.33 -5.29
C LEU A 61 12.18 18.27 -5.93
N ASP A 62 11.77 19.14 -6.86
CA ASP A 62 12.67 20.12 -7.47
C ASP A 62 13.23 21.10 -6.43
N GLY A 63 14.56 21.24 -6.42
CA GLY A 63 15.26 22.12 -5.49
C GLY A 63 15.17 21.71 -4.01
N LEU A 64 14.74 20.48 -3.70
CA LEU A 64 14.65 19.99 -2.32
C LEU A 64 16.03 19.92 -1.67
N ASP A 65 16.26 20.74 -0.63
CA ASP A 65 17.41 20.61 0.26
C ASP A 65 17.11 19.61 1.38
N THR A 66 17.74 18.44 1.33
CA THR A 66 17.56 17.38 2.33
C THR A 66 18.11 17.74 3.72
N ASN A 67 18.89 18.81 3.84
CA ASN A 67 19.36 19.31 5.13
C ASN A 67 18.38 20.30 5.78
N ASP A 68 17.43 20.86 5.01
CA ASP A 68 16.37 21.70 5.55
C ASP A 68 15.16 20.83 5.94
N THR A 69 15.12 20.45 7.21
CA THR A 69 14.07 19.59 7.76
C THR A 69 12.67 20.19 7.65
N ASN A 70 12.54 21.52 7.65
CA ASN A 70 11.24 22.17 7.51
C ASN A 70 10.76 22.08 6.05
N MET A 71 11.66 22.35 5.09
CA MET A 71 11.36 22.20 3.67
C MET A 71 10.97 20.76 3.33
N VAL A 72 11.74 19.78 3.81
CA VAL A 72 11.43 18.35 3.61
C VAL A 72 10.05 18.02 4.18
N SER A 73 9.75 18.42 5.41
CA SER A 73 8.45 18.13 6.02
C SER A 73 7.28 18.75 5.25
N GLU A 74 7.43 19.98 4.79
CA GLU A 74 6.42 20.67 3.98
C GLU A 74 6.19 19.95 2.65
N ARG A 75 7.25 19.67 1.88
CA ARG A 75 7.14 18.99 0.59
C ARG A 75 6.60 17.56 0.71
N CYS A 76 7.06 16.80 1.71
CA CYS A 76 6.51 15.47 1.98
C CYS A 76 5.02 15.53 2.34
N SER A 77 4.57 16.56 3.08
CA SER A 77 3.16 16.78 3.39
C SER A 77 2.31 17.07 2.14
N GLU A 78 2.83 17.89 1.22
CA GLU A 78 2.18 18.17 -0.06
C GLU A 78 2.04 16.90 -0.92
N ILE A 79 3.12 16.12 -1.03
CA ILE A 79 3.13 14.84 -1.75
C ILE A 79 2.11 13.86 -1.16
N ARG A 80 2.05 13.73 0.18
CA ARG A 80 1.07 12.85 0.85
C ARG A 80 -0.36 13.26 0.51
N ARG A 81 -0.67 14.55 0.56
CA ARG A 81 -2.00 15.07 0.18
C ARG A 81 -2.34 14.76 -1.28
N ALA A 82 -1.38 14.90 -2.19
CA ALA A 82 -1.57 14.58 -3.60
C ALA A 82 -1.90 13.09 -3.80
N ILE A 83 -1.21 12.20 -3.08
CA ILE A 83 -1.46 10.75 -3.14
C ILE A 83 -2.79 10.36 -2.50
N GLU A 84 -3.13 10.93 -1.34
CA GLU A 84 -4.42 10.70 -0.67
C GLU A 84 -5.60 11.15 -1.54
N GLY A 85 -5.43 12.25 -2.30
CA GLY A 85 -6.43 12.77 -3.21
C GLY A 85 -6.44 12.12 -4.60
N MET A 86 -5.54 11.18 -4.88
CA MET A 86 -5.36 10.68 -6.24
C MET A 86 -6.52 9.80 -6.70
N ALA A 87 -6.96 10.01 -7.94
CA ALA A 87 -8.00 9.21 -8.56
C ALA A 87 -7.50 7.79 -8.86
N MET A 88 -8.19 6.79 -8.33
CA MET A 88 -7.92 5.38 -8.64
C MET A 88 -8.57 5.02 -10.00
N PRO A 89 -7.94 4.18 -10.85
CA PRO A 89 -8.60 3.59 -12.02
C PRO A 89 -9.79 2.76 -11.56
N SER A 90 -10.92 2.82 -12.29
CA SER A 90 -12.13 2.08 -11.90
C SER A 90 -11.84 0.58 -11.80
N ALA A 91 -11.03 0.03 -12.72
CA ALA A 91 -10.62 -1.36 -12.66
C ALA A 91 -9.87 -1.74 -11.36
N VAL A 92 -9.04 -0.85 -10.81
CA VAL A 92 -8.34 -1.10 -9.53
C VAL A 92 -9.32 -1.03 -8.37
N GLU A 93 -10.21 -0.04 -8.40
CA GLU A 93 -11.20 0.17 -7.35
C GLU A 93 -12.22 -0.98 -7.32
N ASP A 94 -12.71 -1.40 -8.47
CA ASP A 94 -13.64 -2.52 -8.64
C ASP A 94 -13.01 -3.84 -8.17
N ASP A 95 -11.75 -4.10 -8.54
CA ASP A 95 -10.99 -5.26 -8.07
C ASP A 95 -10.87 -5.27 -6.53
N LEU A 96 -10.54 -4.12 -5.93
CA LEU A 96 -10.38 -3.99 -4.48
C LEU A 96 -11.71 -4.17 -3.74
N ARG A 97 -12.78 -3.55 -4.25
CA ARG A 97 -14.13 -3.68 -3.68
C ARG A 97 -14.65 -5.11 -3.79
N SER A 98 -14.41 -5.77 -4.93
CA SER A 98 -14.76 -7.17 -5.16
C SER A 98 -14.01 -8.09 -4.19
N ALA A 99 -12.70 -7.89 -4.03
CA ALA A 99 -11.90 -8.68 -3.09
C ALA A 99 -12.36 -8.50 -1.63
N TYR A 100 -12.70 -7.27 -1.22
CA TYR A 100 -13.27 -7.01 0.10
C TYR A 100 -14.64 -7.70 0.30
N ALA A 101 -15.51 -7.65 -0.72
CA ALA A 101 -16.80 -8.35 -0.69
C ALA A 101 -16.63 -9.88 -0.58
N THR A 102 -15.66 -10.45 -1.28
CA THR A 102 -15.29 -11.87 -1.16
C THR A 102 -14.84 -12.21 0.26
N LEU A 103 -13.97 -11.38 0.88
CA LEU A 103 -13.57 -11.57 2.28
C LEU A 103 -14.77 -11.55 3.24
N CYS A 104 -15.71 -10.64 3.02
CA CYS A 104 -16.94 -10.56 3.81
C CYS A 104 -17.78 -11.83 3.69
N SER A 105 -17.96 -12.33 2.46
CA SER A 105 -18.66 -13.58 2.19
C SER A 105 -17.98 -14.79 2.83
N GLU A 106 -16.66 -14.92 2.70
CA GLU A 106 -15.90 -16.04 3.26
C GLU A 106 -15.88 -16.03 4.80
N SER A 107 -15.95 -14.84 5.39
CA SER A 107 -16.02 -14.66 6.85
C SER A 107 -17.45 -14.69 7.39
N ASN A 108 -18.46 -14.91 6.52
CA ASN A 108 -19.89 -14.88 6.85
C ASN A 108 -20.29 -13.64 7.67
N THR A 109 -19.77 -12.48 7.29
CA THR A 109 -19.96 -11.20 7.96
C THR A 109 -20.06 -10.10 6.91
N ASP A 110 -21.16 -9.34 6.89
CA ASP A 110 -21.43 -8.34 5.84
C ASP A 110 -20.40 -7.20 5.78
N ASP A 111 -19.74 -6.90 6.91
CA ASP A 111 -18.83 -5.78 7.07
C ASP A 111 -17.63 -6.19 7.96
N VAL A 112 -16.79 -7.07 7.42
CA VAL A 112 -15.62 -7.58 8.15
C VAL A 112 -14.66 -6.44 8.47
N PRO A 113 -14.25 -6.25 9.74
CA PRO A 113 -13.18 -5.33 10.08
C PRO A 113 -11.85 -5.88 9.57
N VAL A 114 -11.19 -5.13 8.69
CA VAL A 114 -9.89 -5.50 8.14
C VAL A 114 -8.76 -4.59 8.65
N ALA A 115 -7.54 -5.12 8.60
CA ALA A 115 -6.33 -4.33 8.77
C ALA A 115 -5.73 -4.04 7.39
N VAL A 116 -5.62 -2.77 7.02
CA VAL A 116 -4.94 -2.34 5.79
C VAL A 116 -3.51 -1.97 6.15
N ARG A 117 -2.55 -2.69 5.56
CA ARG A 117 -1.12 -2.61 5.91
C ARG A 117 -0.31 -2.38 4.65
N SER A 118 0.66 -1.47 4.72
CA SER A 118 1.63 -1.37 3.64
C SER A 118 2.56 -2.59 3.61
N SER A 119 2.99 -2.95 2.40
CA SER A 119 4.00 -3.97 2.14
C SER A 119 4.90 -3.45 1.04
N ALA A 120 6.00 -2.79 1.41
CA ALA A 120 6.92 -2.25 0.42
C ALA A 120 7.84 -3.35 -0.15
N THR A 121 8.25 -3.19 -1.40
CA THR A 121 9.15 -4.12 -2.10
C THR A 121 10.61 -4.00 -1.63
N SER A 122 10.97 -2.89 -1.00
CA SER A 122 12.32 -2.59 -0.52
C SER A 122 12.56 -2.94 0.95
N GLU A 123 11.57 -3.47 1.68
CA GLU A 123 11.71 -3.84 3.11
C GLU A 123 12.74 -4.97 3.35
N ASP A 124 13.10 -5.72 2.31
CA ASP A 124 14.06 -6.84 2.37
C ASP A 124 15.45 -6.50 1.78
N SER A 125 15.76 -5.21 1.59
CA SER A 125 17.11 -4.78 1.23
C SER A 125 18.06 -4.98 2.41
N PRO A 126 19.24 -5.63 2.25
CA PRO A 126 20.21 -5.80 3.34
C PRO A 126 20.70 -4.47 3.95
N ASP A 127 20.52 -3.35 3.23
CA ASP A 127 20.96 -2.02 3.66
C ASP A 127 19.83 -1.15 4.26
N ALA A 128 18.55 -1.59 4.25
CA ALA A 128 17.46 -0.75 4.75
C ALA A 128 16.30 -1.56 5.33
N SER A 129 16.29 -1.72 6.66
CA SER A 129 15.16 -2.28 7.38
C SER A 129 14.18 -1.16 7.77
N PHE A 130 13.16 -0.95 6.95
CA PHE A 130 12.08 0.05 7.19
C PHE A 130 11.02 -0.45 8.19
N ALA A 131 11.42 -1.29 9.14
CA ALA A 131 10.52 -1.90 10.11
C ALA A 131 9.94 -0.82 11.05
N GLY A 132 8.64 -0.54 10.91
CA GLY A 132 7.91 0.38 11.78
C GLY A 132 7.67 1.79 11.22
N GLU A 133 8.03 2.05 9.96
CA GLU A 133 7.87 3.39 9.35
C GLU A 133 6.63 3.55 8.46
N HIS A 134 5.83 2.51 8.31
CA HIS A 134 4.67 2.55 7.43
C HIS A 134 3.35 2.35 8.17
N ASP A 135 2.32 3.04 7.69
CA ASP A 135 1.04 3.08 8.34
C ASP A 135 0.31 1.73 8.25
N THR A 136 -0.30 1.37 9.37
CA THR A 136 -1.26 0.29 9.48
C THR A 136 -2.58 0.87 9.97
N TYR A 137 -3.63 0.69 9.18
CA TYR A 137 -4.98 1.10 9.53
C TYR A 137 -5.74 -0.11 10.03
N LEU A 138 -6.11 -0.11 11.31
CA LEU A 138 -6.83 -1.20 11.94
C LEU A 138 -8.33 -0.92 11.95
N TRP A 139 -9.12 -1.99 11.99
CA TRP A 139 -10.58 -1.93 12.15
C TRP A 139 -11.29 -1.13 11.05
N VAL A 140 -10.76 -1.20 9.82
CA VAL A 140 -11.35 -0.56 8.66
C VAL A 140 -12.56 -1.38 8.20
N ARG A 141 -13.68 -0.71 7.95
CA ARG A 141 -14.96 -1.33 7.62
C ARG A 141 -15.64 -0.59 6.48
N GLY A 142 -16.31 -1.33 5.60
CA GLY A 142 -16.93 -0.79 4.41
C GLY A 142 -15.94 -0.58 3.26
N ALA A 143 -16.40 -0.89 2.06
CA ALA A 143 -15.54 -0.88 0.87
C ALA A 143 -14.94 0.50 0.56
N ASN A 144 -15.65 1.60 0.89
CA ASN A 144 -15.14 2.96 0.71
C ASN A 144 -13.94 3.25 1.63
N ASP A 145 -14.08 2.94 2.93
CA ASP A 145 -13.01 3.19 3.90
C ASP A 145 -11.80 2.30 3.63
N VAL A 146 -12.00 1.09 3.08
CA VAL A 146 -10.91 0.22 2.61
C VAL A 146 -10.14 0.88 1.46
N VAL A 147 -10.84 1.43 0.46
CA VAL A 147 -10.21 2.17 -0.65
C VAL A 147 -9.44 3.37 -0.13
N ASP A 148 -10.01 4.13 0.80
CA ASP A 148 -9.36 5.30 1.39
C ASP A 148 -8.14 4.92 2.25
N ALA A 149 -8.23 3.85 3.03
CA ALA A 149 -7.11 3.33 3.80
C ALA A 149 -5.97 2.85 2.88
N VAL A 150 -6.27 2.27 1.72
CA VAL A 150 -5.26 1.91 0.71
C VAL A 150 -4.55 3.15 0.18
N ARG A 151 -5.28 4.23 -0.15
CA ARG A 151 -4.67 5.51 -0.58
C ARG A 151 -3.74 6.07 0.49
N ARG A 152 -4.15 6.04 1.75
CA ARG A 152 -3.34 6.48 2.88
C ARG A 152 -2.10 5.60 3.09
N CYS A 153 -2.20 4.28 2.93
CA CYS A 153 -1.03 3.40 2.95
C CYS A 153 -0.02 3.76 1.85
N TRP A 154 -0.48 4.11 0.64
CA TRP A 154 0.42 4.57 -0.42
C TRP A 154 1.07 5.92 -0.08
N ALA A 155 0.33 6.85 0.51
CA ALA A 155 0.86 8.13 0.96
C ALA A 155 1.94 7.95 2.06
N SER A 156 1.80 6.95 2.92
CA SER A 156 2.78 6.63 3.98
C SER A 156 4.17 6.23 3.46
N LEU A 157 4.33 5.99 2.15
CA LEU A 157 5.65 5.78 1.53
C LEU A 157 6.46 7.08 1.42
N PHE A 158 5.82 8.25 1.57
CA PHE A 158 6.41 9.58 1.42
C PHE A 158 6.40 10.36 2.74
N THR A 159 6.68 9.66 3.84
CA THR A 159 6.94 10.31 5.12
C THR A 159 8.31 10.97 5.12
N ASP A 160 8.49 11.95 5.99
CA ASP A 160 9.72 12.73 6.13
C ASP A 160 10.93 11.80 6.37
N ARG A 161 10.73 10.69 7.08
CA ARG A 161 11.75 9.66 7.30
C ARG A 161 11.97 8.76 6.09
N ALA A 162 10.90 8.23 5.48
CA ALA A 162 11.01 7.36 4.31
C ALA A 162 11.67 8.05 3.10
N THR A 163 11.59 9.38 3.03
CA THR A 163 12.21 10.20 1.97
C THR A 163 13.70 10.46 2.24
N CYS A 164 14.11 10.67 3.49
CA CYS A 164 15.53 10.86 3.84
C CYS A 164 16.39 9.59 3.70
N TYR A 165 15.77 8.41 3.68
CA TYR A 165 16.45 7.11 3.50
C TYR A 165 16.53 6.65 2.03
N ARG A 166 16.05 7.45 1.07
CA ARG A 166 16.11 7.19 -0.38
C ARG A 166 17.08 8.13 -1.06
#